data_AF-A0A7S3BAP8-F1
#
_entry.id   AF-A0A7S3BAP8-F1
#
_cell.length_a   1.000
_cell.length_b   1.000
_cell.length_c   1.000
_cell.angle_alpha   90.00
_cell.angle_beta   90.00
_cell.angle_gamma   90.00
#
_symmetry.space_group_name_H-M   'P 1'
#
loop_
_entity.id
_entity.type
_entity.pdbx_description
1 polymer ?
#
loop_
_entity_poly.entity_id
_entity_poly.type
_entity_poly.pdbx_seq_one_letter_code
_entity_poly.pdbx_strand_id
1 'polypeptide(L)'
;VTRPPATVAPSAAIRLPYSLPGYCAVTASSDAPDAGNCSRLDSGSWPVGELRKGRRHAAADVSECLQRCAACATCRFLSVSLVDLECSWFATCPLPLQTRWAADH
;
A
#
# COMPACT_ATOMS: atom_id res chain seq x y z
N VAL A 1 -45.51 -4.98 -0.69
CA VAL A 1 -44.46 -3.94 -0.74
C VAL A 1 -43.13 -4.61 -0.39
N THR A 2 -42.37 -5.05 -1.39
CA THR A 2 -41.09 -5.74 -1.21
C THR A 2 -39.97 -4.70 -1.16
N ARG A 3 -39.25 -4.65 -0.03
CA ARG A 3 -38.09 -3.77 0.19
C ARG A 3 -36.94 -4.28 -0.69
N PRO A 4 -36.33 -3.45 -1.57
CA PRO A 4 -35.19 -3.90 -2.35
C PRO A 4 -34.00 -4.23 -1.43
N PRO A 5 -33.14 -5.20 -1.82
CA PRO A 5 -31.96 -5.53 -1.05
C PRO A 5 -31.02 -4.32 -1.01
N ALA A 6 -30.50 -4.02 0.19
CA ALA A 6 -29.50 -2.99 0.40
C ALA A 6 -28.33 -3.27 -0.55
N THR A 7 -28.17 -2.41 -1.56
CA THR A 7 -27.00 -2.41 -2.42
C THR A 7 -25.81 -2.15 -1.51
N VAL A 8 -25.03 -3.20 -1.25
CA VAL A 8 -23.74 -3.07 -0.58
C VAL A 8 -22.91 -2.17 -1.47
N ALA A 9 -22.78 -0.91 -1.07
CA ALA A 9 -21.89 0.02 -1.75
C ALA A 9 -20.50 -0.62 -1.74
N PRO A 10 -19.83 -0.79 -2.88
CA PRO A 10 -18.43 -1.16 -2.85
C PRO A 10 -17.74 -0.05 -2.08
N SER A 11 -17.11 -0.42 -0.95
CA SER A 11 -16.23 0.47 -0.19
C SER A 11 -15.45 1.32 -1.18
N ALA A 12 -15.49 2.64 -0.97
CA ALA A 12 -14.83 3.62 -1.83
C ALA A 12 -13.34 3.32 -1.95
N ALA A 13 -13.01 2.37 -2.84
CA ALA A 13 -11.65 2.05 -3.21
C ALA A 13 -11.17 3.28 -3.96
N ILE A 14 -10.21 3.98 -3.37
CA ILE A 14 -9.45 4.99 -4.10
C ILE A 14 -8.90 4.28 -5.34
N ARG A 15 -9.53 4.55 -6.48
CA ARG A 15 -9.05 4.05 -7.77
C ARG A 15 -7.96 5.00 -8.20
N LEU A 16 -6.71 4.64 -7.91
CA LEU A 16 -5.60 5.16 -8.69
C LEU A 16 -5.86 4.66 -10.13
N PRO A 17 -5.99 5.54 -11.14
CA PRO A 17 -6.38 5.13 -12.49
C PRO A 17 -5.41 4.11 -13.14
N TYR A 18 -4.26 3.86 -12.51
CA TYR A 18 -3.21 2.94 -12.94
C TYR A 18 -2.83 1.87 -11.90
N SER A 19 -3.61 1.70 -10.82
CA SER A 19 -3.34 0.59 -9.89
C SER A 19 -3.89 -0.73 -10.42
N LEU A 20 -3.04 -1.75 -10.42
CA LEU A 20 -3.42 -3.13 -10.68
C LEU A 20 -3.61 -3.88 -9.35
N PRO A 21 -4.56 -4.81 -9.24
CA PRO A 21 -4.69 -5.65 -8.06
C PRO A 21 -3.47 -6.56 -7.90
N GLY A 22 -2.94 -6.62 -6.67
CA GLY A 22 -1.76 -7.41 -6.32
C GLY A 22 -0.64 -6.54 -5.74
N TYR A 23 0.51 -7.16 -5.48
CA TYR A 23 1.70 -6.51 -4.94
C TYR A 23 2.97 -7.03 -5.62
N CYS A 24 4.06 -6.24 -5.55
CA CYS A 24 5.32 -6.57 -6.23
C CYS A 24 6.08 -7.70 -5.52
N ALA A 25 6.31 -7.57 -4.22
CA ALA A 25 6.95 -8.57 -3.38
C ALA A 25 6.67 -8.32 -1.90
N VAL A 26 6.98 -9.30 -1.05
CA VAL A 26 6.99 -9.14 0.40
C VAL A 26 8.17 -8.24 0.78
N THR A 27 7.91 -7.23 1.58
CA THR A 27 8.93 -6.35 2.17
C THR A 27 9.04 -6.64 3.66
N ALA A 28 10.14 -6.22 4.27
CA ALA A 28 10.20 -6.19 5.73
C ALA A 28 9.09 -5.27 6.26
N SER A 29 8.55 -5.61 7.44
CA SER A 29 7.59 -4.75 8.15
C SER A 29 8.17 -3.35 8.34
N SER A 30 7.30 -2.35 8.38
CA SER A 30 7.72 -0.95 8.47
C SER A 30 8.41 -0.59 9.79
N ASP A 31 8.36 -1.47 10.79
CA ASP A 31 9.10 -1.40 12.05
C ASP A 31 10.58 -1.80 11.93
N ALA A 32 11.01 -2.37 10.80
CA ALA A 32 12.42 -2.72 10.61
C ALA A 32 13.28 -1.45 10.47
N PRO A 33 14.52 -1.45 11.02
CA PRO A 33 15.36 -0.25 11.15
C PRO A 33 15.69 0.45 9.83
N ASP A 34 15.52 -0.23 8.69
CA ASP A 34 15.76 0.31 7.35
C ASP A 34 14.54 0.24 6.43
N ALA A 35 13.35 -0.14 6.91
CA ALA A 35 12.17 -0.32 6.05
C ALA A 35 11.82 0.94 5.23
N GLY A 36 12.06 2.12 5.80
CA GLY A 36 11.86 3.38 5.11
C GLY A 36 13.09 3.95 4.38
N ASN A 37 14.25 3.29 4.47
CA ASN A 37 15.53 3.80 3.99
C ASN A 37 15.76 3.47 2.52
N CYS A 38 15.10 4.23 1.67
CA CYS A 38 15.16 3.99 0.24
C CYS A 38 16.45 4.48 -0.45
N SER A 39 17.38 5.06 0.31
CA SER A 39 18.72 5.40 -0.23
C SER A 39 19.66 4.21 -0.30
N ARG A 40 19.36 3.12 0.42
CA ARG A 40 20.24 1.95 0.55
C ARG A 40 19.61 0.63 0.15
N LEU A 41 18.29 0.58 0.11
CA LEU A 41 17.54 -0.63 -0.24
C LEU A 41 16.89 -0.48 -1.61
N ASP A 42 16.60 -1.62 -2.22
CA ASP A 42 15.81 -1.71 -3.47
C ASP A 42 14.31 -1.85 -3.21
N SER A 43 13.95 -2.14 -1.96
CA SER A 43 12.57 -2.22 -1.49
C SER A 43 12.46 -2.01 0.02
N GLY A 44 11.26 -1.67 0.46
CA GLY A 44 10.95 -1.49 1.88
C GLY A 44 9.50 -1.10 2.07
N SER A 45 9.14 -0.71 3.29
CA SER A 45 7.79 -0.30 3.63
C SER A 45 7.78 0.92 4.55
N TRP A 46 6.71 1.71 4.42
CA TRP A 46 6.41 2.83 5.29
C TRP A 46 5.08 2.58 5.97
N PRO A 47 4.95 2.90 7.28
CA PRO A 47 3.64 2.88 7.90
C PRO A 47 2.80 4.02 7.33
N VAL A 48 1.55 3.74 7.00
CA VAL A 48 0.56 4.77 6.68
C VAL A 48 -0.38 4.90 7.88
N GLY A 49 -0.25 6.00 8.62
CA GLY A 49 -1.07 6.18 9.83
C GLY A 49 -0.47 7.01 10.97
N GLU A 50 0.77 7.51 10.87
CA GLU A 50 1.29 8.48 11.85
C GLU A 50 0.38 9.73 11.98
N LEU A 51 -0.40 10.06 10.95
CA LEU A 51 -1.36 11.17 10.95
C LEU A 51 -2.78 10.76 11.36
N ARG A 52 -2.90 10.19 12.57
CA ARG A 52 -3.88 10.54 13.63
C ARG A 52 -4.24 9.28 14.41
N LYS A 53 -3.78 9.22 15.67
CA LYS A 53 -4.44 8.50 16.77
C LYS A 53 -5.96 8.59 16.58
N GLY A 54 -6.58 7.52 16.05
CA GLY A 54 -8.03 7.36 15.96
C GLY A 54 -8.77 7.71 14.66
N ARG A 55 -8.13 8.02 13.52
CA ARG A 55 -8.87 8.19 12.24
C ARG A 55 -8.28 7.37 11.08
N ARG A 56 -8.94 6.26 10.76
CA ARG A 56 -8.68 5.43 9.56
C ARG A 56 -9.18 6.18 8.32
N HIS A 57 -8.29 6.82 7.57
CA HIS A 57 -8.63 7.45 6.30
C HIS A 57 -7.73 6.93 5.18
N ALA A 58 -8.12 5.79 4.62
CA ALA A 58 -7.46 5.09 3.50
C ALA A 58 -7.06 6.00 2.31
N ALA A 59 -7.75 7.12 2.08
CA ALA A 59 -7.46 8.06 1.00
C ALA A 59 -6.27 9.01 1.29
N ALA A 60 -6.07 9.37 2.55
CA ALA A 60 -4.91 10.15 2.97
C ALA A 60 -3.62 9.30 2.86
N ASP A 61 -3.77 8.00 3.10
CA ASP A 61 -2.69 7.02 3.16
C ASP A 61 -1.98 6.83 1.81
N VAL A 62 -2.73 6.73 0.70
CA VAL A 62 -2.12 6.56 -0.64
C VAL A 62 -1.31 7.78 -1.09
N SER A 63 -1.79 8.98 -0.77
CA SER A 63 -1.12 10.23 -1.17
C SER A 63 0.21 10.40 -0.45
N GLU A 64 0.28 9.99 0.81
CA GLU A 64 1.52 10.00 1.59
C GLU A 64 2.57 9.07 0.97
N CYS A 65 2.17 7.86 0.56
CA CYS A 65 3.06 6.91 -0.10
C CYS A 65 3.59 7.46 -1.43
N LEU A 66 2.73 8.13 -2.21
CA LEU A 66 3.15 8.79 -3.45
C LEU A 66 4.17 9.91 -3.18
N GLN A 67 3.95 10.72 -2.14
CA GLN A 67 4.89 11.78 -1.77
C GLN A 67 6.24 11.23 -1.32
N ARG A 68 6.24 10.19 -0.46
CA ARG A 68 7.48 9.53 -0.02
C ARG A 68 8.22 8.88 -1.18
N CYS A 69 7.49 8.23 -2.09
CA CYS A 69 8.06 7.65 -3.29
C CYS A 69 8.67 8.73 -4.21
N ALA A 70 7.98 9.85 -4.40
CA ALA A 70 8.49 10.96 -5.22
C ALA A 70 9.75 11.62 -4.62
N ALA A 71 9.87 11.65 -3.29
CA ALA A 71 11.06 12.13 -2.59
C ALA A 71 12.22 11.10 -2.58
N CYS A 72 11.95 9.88 -3.03
CA CYS A 72 12.88 8.77 -2.98
C CYS A 72 13.48 8.47 -4.36
N ALA A 73 14.81 8.55 -4.49
CA ALA A 73 15.49 8.38 -5.78
C ALA A 73 15.34 6.98 -6.41
N THR A 74 15.16 5.94 -5.58
CA THR A 74 15.07 4.54 -6.03
C THR A 74 13.63 4.07 -6.20
N CYS A 75 12.63 4.78 -5.67
CA CYS A 75 11.26 4.33 -5.71
C CYS A 75 10.65 4.50 -7.11
N ARG A 76 10.10 3.41 -7.65
CA ARG A 76 9.42 3.38 -8.96
C ARG A 76 8.03 2.76 -8.91
N PHE A 77 7.79 1.90 -7.93
CA PHE A 77 6.54 1.17 -7.77
C PHE A 77 6.09 1.18 -6.31
N LEU A 78 4.78 1.14 -6.10
CA LEU A 78 4.15 1.06 -4.78
C LEU A 78 3.18 -0.12 -4.73
N SER A 79 3.11 -0.76 -3.57
CA SER A 79 2.03 -1.66 -3.20
C SER A 79 1.45 -1.19 -1.88
N VAL A 80 0.12 -1.02 -1.81
CA VAL A 80 -0.55 -0.47 -0.63
C VAL A 80 -1.38 -1.56 0.03
N SER A 81 -1.10 -1.86 1.30
CA SER A 81 -1.93 -2.74 2.13
C SER A 81 -2.84 -1.89 3.01
N LEU A 82 -4.13 -1.90 2.71
CA LEU A 82 -5.14 -1.24 3.56
C LEU A 82 -5.42 -2.01 4.85
N VAL A 83 -5.07 -3.31 4.88
CA VAL A 83 -5.25 -4.17 6.06
C VAL A 83 -4.14 -3.91 7.06
N ASP A 84 -2.90 -3.93 6.59
CA ASP A 84 -1.71 -3.75 7.43
C ASP A 84 -1.41 -2.26 7.69
N LEU A 85 -2.09 -1.36 6.97
CA LEU A 85 -1.85 0.08 7.04
C LEU A 85 -0.38 0.41 6.76
N GLU A 86 0.15 -0.21 5.71
CA GLU A 86 1.51 0.00 5.24
C GLU A 86 1.51 0.19 3.72
N CYS A 87 2.47 0.96 3.23
CA CYS A 87 2.81 0.97 1.82
C CYS A 87 4.23 0.52 1.59
N SER A 88 4.35 -0.50 0.75
CA SER A 88 5.61 -1.01 0.27
C SER A 88 6.05 -0.25 -0.97
N TRP A 89 7.34 0.06 -1.04
CA TRP A 89 7.97 0.74 -2.16
C TRP A 89 9.06 -0.14 -2.77
N PHE A 90 9.26 0.01 -4.08
CA PHE A 90 10.17 -0.85 -4.84
C PHE A 90 10.87 -0.09 -5.97
N ALA A 91 12.14 -0.40 -6.22
CA ALA A 91 12.87 0.03 -7.40
C ALA A 91 12.49 -0.75 -8.67
N THR A 92 12.07 -2.00 -8.49
CA THR A 92 11.61 -2.91 -9.56
C THR A 92 10.39 -3.69 -9.12
N CYS A 93 9.42 -3.89 -10.02
CA CYS A 93 8.23 -4.70 -9.76
C CYS A 93 8.15 -5.84 -10.79
N PRO A 94 8.39 -7.10 -10.38
CA PRO A 94 8.25 -8.23 -11.28
C PRO A 94 6.78 -8.48 -11.61
N LEU A 95 6.54 -8.92 -12.85
CA LEU A 95 5.23 -9.39 -13.32
C LEU A 95 5.27 -10.92 -13.51
N PRO A 96 4.15 -11.62 -13.29
CA PRO A 96 2.84 -11.10 -12.87
C PRO A 96 2.85 -10.67 -11.39
N LEU A 97 1.96 -9.74 -11.04
CA LEU A 97 1.80 -9.29 -9.65
C LEU A 97 1.39 -10.45 -8.75
N GLN A 98 1.88 -10.45 -7.52
CA GLN A 98 1.50 -11.44 -6.53
C GLN A 98 0.11 -11.11 -5.97
N THR A 99 -0.73 -12.14 -5.83
CA THR A 99 -2.12 -12.01 -5.35
C THR A 99 -2.40 -12.89 -4.13
N ARG A 100 -1.51 -13.84 -3.83
CA ARG A 100 -1.56 -14.68 -2.63
C ARG A 100 -1.00 -13.90 -1.45
N TRP A 101 -1.72 -13.88 -0.33
CA TRP A 101 -1.19 -13.31 0.91
C TRP A 101 0.06 -14.08 1.33
N ALA A 102 1.09 -13.38 1.81
CA ALA A 102 2.31 -13.99 2.33
C ALA A 102 2.13 -14.66 3.71
N ALA A 103 0.92 -15.11 4.04
CA ALA A 103 0.59 -15.73 5.32
C ALA A 103 0.82 -17.26 5.34
N ASP A 104 1.29 -17.84 4.24
CA ASP A 104 1.50 -19.30 4.09
C ASP A 104 2.98 -19.75 4.28
N HIS A 105 3.90 -18.88 4.73
CA HIS A 105 5.29 -19.26 5.02
C HIS A 105 5.83 -18.65 6.31
#